data_AF-A0A2Z6ZVP3-F1
#
_entry.id   AF-A0A2Z6ZVP3-F1
#
_cell.length_a   1.000
_cell.length_b   1.000
_cell.length_c   1.000
_cell.angle_alpha   90.00
_cell.angle_beta   90.00
_cell.angle_gamma   90.00
#
_symmetry.space_group_name_H-M   'P 1'
#
loop_
_entity.id
_entity.type
_entity.pdbx_description
1 polymer ?
#
loop_
_entity_poly.entity_id
_entity_poly.type
_entity_poly.pdbx_seq_one_letter_code
_entity_poly.pdbx_strand_id
1 'polypeptide(L)'
;MFPWLSVSNFASCRYAYQTYCESLRNLSFIIFELLAISLGIDRFHYSGFFEDGASIMRGNNYPPCKEAGLTLGTGPHTDPNSLTILHQDQVGGLEIFSNNKWVAIRPRHDAFVVNLGDTFVVCIDTKYSIYLDLSLYVFA
;
A
#
# COMPACT_ATOMS: atom_id res chain seq x y z
N MET A 1 -3.08 -17.13 -16.68
CA MET A 1 -3.05 -16.27 -17.89
C MET A 1 -4.50 -16.03 -18.30
N PHE A 2 -4.96 -14.77 -18.37
CA PHE A 2 -6.36 -14.44 -18.67
C PHE A 2 -6.63 -14.66 -20.18
N PRO A 3 -7.58 -15.53 -20.57
CA PRO A 3 -7.75 -15.97 -21.96
C PRO A 3 -8.27 -14.91 -22.95
N TRP A 4 -8.59 -13.70 -22.48
CA TRP A 4 -9.27 -12.66 -23.27
C TRP A 4 -8.35 -11.50 -23.69
N LEU A 5 -7.07 -11.53 -23.31
CA LEU A 5 -6.10 -10.51 -23.71
C LEU A 5 -5.42 -10.95 -25.02
N SER A 6 -5.67 -10.23 -26.12
CA SER A 6 -4.89 -10.40 -27.35
C SER A 6 -3.40 -10.08 -27.11
N VAL A 7 -2.50 -10.57 -27.96
CA VAL A 7 -1.05 -10.33 -27.85
C VAL A 7 -0.71 -8.83 -27.91
N SER A 8 -1.45 -8.05 -28.73
CA SER A 8 -1.31 -6.58 -28.80
C SER A 8 -1.80 -5.88 -27.54
N ASN A 9 -2.87 -6.39 -26.92
CA ASN A 9 -3.35 -5.92 -25.63
C ASN A 9 -2.34 -6.27 -24.52
N PHE A 10 -1.67 -7.41 -24.61
CA PHE A 10 -0.66 -7.82 -23.63
C PHE A 10 0.58 -6.92 -23.63
N ALA A 11 1.11 -6.56 -24.81
CA ALA A 11 2.27 -5.66 -24.90
C ALA A 11 1.95 -4.25 -24.36
N SER A 12 0.78 -3.71 -24.72
CA SER A 12 0.33 -2.39 -24.27
C SER A 12 0.03 -2.37 -22.77
N CYS A 13 -0.64 -3.41 -22.26
CA CYS A 13 -0.83 -3.59 -20.82
C CYS A 13 0.51 -3.70 -20.10
N ARG A 14 1.44 -4.52 -20.59
CA ARG A 14 2.77 -4.65 -19.97
C ARG A 14 3.47 -3.31 -19.86
N TYR A 15 3.48 -2.52 -20.94
CA TYR A 15 4.11 -1.20 -20.94
C TYR A 15 3.46 -0.25 -19.91
N ALA A 16 2.12 -0.20 -19.87
CA ALA A 16 1.39 0.63 -18.91
C ALA A 16 1.69 0.19 -17.46
N TYR A 17 1.68 -1.12 -17.18
CA TYR A 17 2.00 -1.67 -15.87
C TYR A 17 3.42 -1.35 -15.43
N GLN A 18 4.41 -1.51 -16.32
CA GLN A 18 5.81 -1.19 -16.00
C GLN A 18 5.99 0.30 -15.70
N THR A 19 5.43 1.16 -16.55
CA THR A 19 5.48 2.63 -16.36
C THR A 19 4.83 3.03 -15.04
N TYR A 20 3.69 2.40 -14.70
CA TYR A 20 3.01 2.64 -13.43
C TYR A 20 3.83 2.18 -12.22
N CYS A 21 4.41 0.98 -12.26
CA CYS A 21 5.28 0.47 -11.20
C CYS A 21 6.53 1.34 -11.01
N GLU A 22 7.16 1.80 -12.09
CA GLU A 22 8.32 2.71 -12.03
C GLU A 22 7.92 4.06 -11.41
N SER A 23 6.77 4.59 -11.78
CA SER A 23 6.25 5.84 -11.20
C SER A 23 5.96 5.70 -9.70
N LEU A 24 5.36 4.58 -9.28
CA LEU A 24 5.11 4.29 -7.87
C LEU A 24 6.39 4.02 -7.07
N ARG A 25 7.41 3.42 -7.69
CA ARG A 25 8.74 3.25 -7.08
C ARG A 25 9.40 4.60 -6.83
N ASN A 26 9.30 5.54 -7.77
CA ASN A 26 9.84 6.88 -7.55
C ASN A 26 9.06 7.62 -6.45
N LEU A 27 7.72 7.45 -6.42
CA LEU A 27 6.88 8.00 -5.36
C LEU A 27 7.22 7.44 -3.98
N SER A 28 7.51 6.13 -3.88
CA SER A 28 7.89 5.52 -2.59
C SER A 28 9.19 6.11 -2.03
N PHE A 29 10.19 6.39 -2.88
CA PHE A 29 11.41 7.07 -2.43
C PHE A 29 11.12 8.48 -1.91
N ILE A 30 10.26 9.25 -2.58
CA ILE A 30 9.84 10.57 -2.09
C ILE A 30 9.14 10.45 -0.73
N ILE A 31 8.28 9.44 -0.56
CA ILE A 31 7.61 9.18 0.73
C ILE A 31 8.64 8.84 1.82
N PHE A 32 9.62 7.98 1.54
CA PHE A 32 10.69 7.66 2.48
C PHE A 32 11.51 8.89 2.88
N GLU A 33 11.82 9.78 1.94
CA GLU A 33 12.48 11.04 2.25
C GLU A 33 11.64 11.95 3.14
N LEU A 34 10.33 12.05 2.88
CA LEU A 34 9.41 12.84 3.69
C LEU A 34 9.27 12.28 5.11
N LEU A 35 9.25 10.95 5.25
CA LEU A 35 9.24 10.27 6.55
C LEU A 35 10.54 10.53 7.31
N ALA A 36 11.69 10.48 6.62
CA ALA A 36 12.97 10.80 7.23
C ALA A 36 13.00 12.25 7.76
N ILE A 37 12.56 13.20 6.95
CA ILE A 37 12.46 14.62 7.33
C ILE A 37 11.51 14.80 8.53
N SER A 38 10.33 14.16 8.53
CA SER A 38 9.35 14.32 9.61
C SER A 38 9.84 13.77 10.95
N LEU A 39 10.74 12.78 10.91
CA LEU A 39 11.37 12.17 12.08
C LEU A 39 12.66 12.90 12.51
N GLY A 40 13.06 13.95 11.80
CA GLY A 40 14.27 14.72 12.11
C GLY A 40 15.57 13.94 11.87
N ILE A 41 15.54 12.97 10.96
CA ILE A 41 16.73 12.23 10.53
C ILE A 41 17.19 12.71 9.15
N ASP A 42 18.35 12.25 8.69
CA ASP A 42 18.85 12.59 7.36
C ASP A 42 17.85 12.21 6.27
N ARG A 43 17.56 13.15 5.35
CA ARG A 43 16.57 13.02 4.28
C ARG A 43 16.72 11.72 3.49
N PHE A 44 17.95 11.30 3.20
CA PHE A 44 18.22 10.15 2.35
C PHE A 44 18.39 8.84 3.12
N HIS A 45 18.23 8.87 4.45
CA HIS A 45 18.43 7.70 5.30
C HIS A 45 17.55 6.51 4.88
N TYR A 46 16.23 6.70 4.81
CA TYR A 46 15.32 5.61 4.45
C TYR A 46 15.29 5.32 2.95
N SER A 47 15.37 6.34 2.08
CA SER A 47 15.40 6.09 0.64
C SER A 47 16.65 5.33 0.21
N GLY A 48 17.81 5.62 0.81
CA GLY A 48 19.04 4.85 0.63
C GLY A 48 18.96 3.45 1.27
N PHE A 49 18.36 3.31 2.46
CA PHE A 49 18.20 2.01 3.12
C PHE A 49 17.35 1.03 2.29
N PHE A 50 16.32 1.53 1.60
CA PHE A 50 15.42 0.73 0.77
C PHE A 50 15.75 0.76 -0.74
N GLU A 51 16.88 1.30 -1.16
CA GLU A 51 17.24 1.50 -2.58
C GLU A 51 17.25 0.18 -3.38
N ASP A 52 17.88 -0.84 -2.80
CA ASP A 52 17.98 -2.21 -3.35
C ASP A 52 16.73 -3.07 -3.08
N GLY A 53 15.69 -2.47 -2.50
CA GLY A 53 14.44 -3.15 -2.19
C GLY A 53 13.68 -3.61 -3.44
N ALA A 54 12.97 -4.72 -3.30
CA ALA A 54 12.04 -5.21 -4.32
C ALA A 54 10.64 -4.62 -4.10
N SER A 55 9.93 -4.32 -5.20
CA SER A 55 8.52 -3.91 -5.17
C SER A 55 7.66 -4.93 -5.90
N ILE A 56 6.45 -5.15 -5.40
CA ILE A 56 5.44 -6.04 -5.96
C ILE A 56 4.18 -5.22 -6.24
N MET A 57 3.60 -5.40 -7.42
CA MET A 57 2.25 -4.92 -7.72
C MET A 57 1.25 -6.06 -7.57
N ARG A 58 0.21 -5.84 -6.77
CA ARG A 58 -0.89 -6.78 -6.56
C ARG A 58 -2.20 -6.16 -7.03
N GLY A 59 -2.86 -6.80 -7.99
CA GLY A 59 -4.22 -6.46 -8.39
C GLY A 59 -5.23 -7.28 -7.61
N ASN A 60 -6.06 -6.63 -6.80
CA ASN A 60 -7.17 -7.28 -6.10
C ASN A 60 -8.47 -7.06 -6.87
N ASN A 61 -9.21 -8.13 -7.13
CA ASN A 61 -10.52 -8.08 -7.78
C ASN A 61 -11.54 -8.79 -6.88
N TYR A 62 -12.45 -8.01 -6.30
CA TYR A 62 -13.51 -8.50 -5.41
C TYR A 62 -14.84 -8.52 -6.17
N PRO A 63 -15.32 -9.68 -6.66
CA PRO A 63 -16.57 -9.74 -7.39
C PRO A 63 -17.79 -9.49 -6.47
N PRO A 64 -18.94 -9.09 -7.04
CA PRO A 64 -20.17 -8.91 -6.26
C PRO A 64 -20.52 -10.17 -5.44
N CYS A 65 -20.72 -9.99 -4.13
CA CYS A 65 -21.06 -11.05 -3.20
C CYS A 65 -22.51 -10.92 -2.72
N LYS A 66 -23.28 -12.02 -2.77
CA LYS A 66 -24.67 -12.04 -2.28
C LYS A 66 -24.77 -11.88 -0.76
N GLU A 67 -23.75 -12.36 -0.04
CA GLU A 67 -23.69 -12.36 1.42
C GLU A 67 -22.54 -11.47 1.90
N ALA A 68 -22.39 -10.27 1.31
CA ALA A 68 -21.28 -9.36 1.59
C ALA A 68 -21.12 -9.02 3.09
N GLY A 69 -22.19 -9.03 3.88
CA GLY A 69 -22.13 -8.81 5.33
C GLY A 69 -21.58 -9.98 6.15
N LEU A 70 -21.40 -11.17 5.56
CA LEU A 70 -20.87 -12.38 6.19
C LEU A 70 -19.53 -12.81 5.59
N THR A 71 -19.06 -12.13 4.55
CA THR A 71 -17.85 -12.48 3.81
C THR A 71 -16.86 -11.35 3.84
N LEU A 72 -15.59 -11.72 3.78
CA LEU A 72 -14.49 -10.79 3.74
C LEU A 72 -13.77 -10.88 2.40
N GLY A 73 -13.44 -9.76 1.77
CA GLY A 73 -12.62 -9.77 0.56
C GLY A 73 -11.19 -10.19 0.89
N THR A 74 -10.62 -9.63 1.93
CA THR A 74 -9.32 -9.99 2.51
C THR A 74 -9.40 -9.85 4.03
N GLY A 75 -9.02 -10.89 4.76
CA GLY A 75 -9.08 -10.89 6.22
C GLY A 75 -8.15 -9.84 6.87
N PRO A 76 -8.38 -9.51 8.15
CA PRO A 76 -7.50 -8.61 8.91
C PRO A 76 -6.03 -9.03 8.87
N HIS A 77 -5.15 -8.12 8.49
CA HIS A 77 -3.70 -8.35 8.44
C HIS A 77 -2.91 -7.04 8.52
N THR A 78 -1.65 -7.12 8.94
CA THR A 78 -0.65 -6.07 8.69
C THR A 78 0.10 -6.38 7.40
N ASP A 79 0.65 -5.34 6.76
CA ASP A 79 1.46 -5.53 5.57
C ASP A 79 2.90 -5.88 5.96
N PRO A 80 3.46 -7.01 5.50
CA PRO A 80 4.82 -7.41 5.87
C PRO A 80 5.90 -6.57 5.19
N ASN A 81 5.53 -5.72 4.22
CA ASN A 81 6.46 -4.90 3.45
C ASN A 81 6.92 -3.64 4.23
N SER A 82 7.67 -2.74 3.60
CA SER A 82 8.05 -1.46 4.20
C SER A 82 7.01 -0.36 3.96
N LEU A 83 6.44 -0.32 2.76
CA LEU A 83 5.49 0.71 2.35
C LEU A 83 4.48 0.11 1.36
N THR A 84 3.20 0.35 1.61
CA THR A 84 2.13 0.08 0.64
C THR A 84 1.59 1.39 0.09
N ILE A 85 1.54 1.52 -1.24
CA ILE A 85 0.83 2.59 -1.95
C ILE A 85 -0.37 1.97 -2.66
N LEU A 86 -1.56 2.22 -2.13
CA LEU A 86 -2.81 1.60 -2.55
C LEU A 86 -3.64 2.58 -3.39
N HIS A 87 -3.92 2.17 -4.61
CA HIS A 87 -4.94 2.77 -5.47
C HIS A 87 -6.21 1.92 -5.36
N GLN A 88 -7.31 2.55 -4.94
CA GLN A 88 -8.61 1.89 -4.75
C GLN A 88 -9.66 2.48 -5.71
N ASP A 89 -10.67 1.67 -6.04
CA ASP A 89 -11.84 2.16 -6.75
C ASP A 89 -12.75 3.00 -5.83
N GLN A 90 -13.98 3.29 -6.25
CA GLN A 90 -14.92 4.10 -5.47
C GLN A 90 -15.99 3.27 -4.73
N VAL A 91 -15.86 1.95 -4.70
CA VAL A 91 -16.83 1.04 -4.04
C VAL A 91 -16.65 1.07 -2.52
N GLY A 92 -15.41 1.21 -2.05
CA GLY A 92 -15.08 1.12 -0.63
C GLY A 92 -14.70 -0.31 -0.21
N GLY A 93 -14.80 -0.60 1.08
CA GLY A 93 -14.38 -1.88 1.68
C GLY A 93 -13.12 -1.79 2.51
N LEU A 94 -12.27 -0.78 2.24
CA LEU A 94 -11.07 -0.55 3.03
C LEU A 94 -11.42 -0.10 4.46
N GLU A 95 -10.99 -0.87 5.46
CA GLU A 95 -11.08 -0.49 6.87
C GLU A 95 -9.72 -0.59 7.55
N ILE A 96 -9.52 0.24 8.57
CA ILE A 96 -8.37 0.19 9.48
C ILE A 96 -8.84 -0.09 10.89
N PHE A 97 -8.06 -0.82 11.66
CA PHE A 97 -8.28 -0.96 13.10
C PHE A 97 -7.54 0.13 13.86
N SER A 98 -8.27 0.99 14.58
CA SER A 98 -7.70 2.10 15.35
C SER A 98 -8.57 2.38 16.57
N ASN A 99 -7.95 2.63 17.74
CA ASN A 99 -8.67 2.89 19.00
C ASN A 99 -9.70 1.80 19.34
N ASN A 100 -9.29 0.52 19.22
CA ASN A 100 -10.12 -0.67 19.47
C ASN A 100 -11.40 -0.75 18.63
N LYS A 101 -11.43 -0.12 17.45
CA LYS A 101 -12.56 -0.19 16.53
C LYS A 101 -12.10 -0.24 15.08
N TRP A 102 -12.92 -0.86 14.25
CA TRP A 102 -12.79 -0.78 12.81
C TRP A 102 -13.32 0.57 12.31
N VAL A 103 -12.56 1.21 11.41
CA VAL A 103 -12.87 2.51 10.83
C VAL A 103 -12.75 2.39 9.31
N ALA A 104 -13.87 2.60 8.62
CA ALA A 104 -13.89 2.63 7.17
C ALA A 104 -13.11 3.84 6.62
N ILE A 105 -12.26 3.58 5.63
CA ILE A 105 -11.55 4.60 4.87
C ILE A 105 -12.39 4.98 3.66
N ARG A 106 -12.81 6.25 3.60
CA ARG A 106 -13.55 6.77 2.46
C ARG A 106 -12.67 6.77 1.20
N PRO A 107 -13.08 6.12 0.11
CA PRO A 107 -12.33 6.18 -1.14
C PRO A 107 -12.25 7.59 -1.71
N ARG A 108 -11.12 7.86 -2.36
CA ARG A 108 -10.85 9.11 -3.06
C ARG A 108 -10.24 8.82 -4.42
N HIS A 109 -10.88 9.31 -5.48
CA HIS A 109 -10.43 9.12 -6.86
C HIS A 109 -9.12 9.88 -7.18
N ASP A 110 -8.79 10.89 -6.36
CA ASP A 110 -7.66 11.81 -6.56
C ASP A 110 -6.50 11.56 -5.59
N ALA A 111 -6.52 10.43 -4.87
CA ALA A 111 -5.52 10.13 -3.84
C ALA A 111 -5.16 8.65 -3.78
N PHE A 112 -3.93 8.39 -3.36
CA PHE A 112 -3.49 7.08 -2.92
C PHE A 112 -3.64 6.97 -1.40
N VAL A 113 -3.96 5.77 -0.93
CA VAL A 113 -3.75 5.43 0.49
C VAL A 113 -2.32 4.95 0.65
N VAL A 114 -1.64 5.46 1.66
CA VAL A 114 -0.27 5.04 1.99
C VAL A 114 -0.29 4.42 3.38
N ASN A 115 0.24 3.20 3.52
CA ASN A 115 0.48 2.58 4.81
C ASN A 115 1.97 2.26 4.98
N LEU A 116 2.41 2.23 6.24
CA LEU A 116 3.71 1.70 6.62
C LEU A 116 3.53 0.25 7.06
N GLY A 117 4.32 -0.64 6.49
CA GLY A 117 4.29 -2.05 6.83
C GLY A 117 5.29 -2.41 7.94
N ASP A 118 5.20 -3.66 8.38
CA ASP A 118 5.94 -4.22 9.51
C ASP A 118 7.46 -4.06 9.34
N THR A 119 7.98 -4.18 8.11
CA THR A 119 9.41 -3.99 7.85
C THR A 119 9.85 -2.57 8.22
N PHE A 120 9.07 -1.55 7.88
CA PHE A 120 9.44 -0.17 8.21
C PHE A 120 9.35 0.10 9.71
N VAL A 121 8.33 -0.46 10.38
CA VAL A 121 8.15 -0.37 11.84
C VAL A 121 9.34 -0.94 12.60
N VAL A 122 9.95 -2.02 12.09
CA VAL A 122 11.15 -2.62 12.70
C VAL A 122 12.41 -1.79 12.41
N CYS A 123 12.49 -1.16 11.24
CA CYS A 123 13.64 -0.36 10.83
C CYS A 123 13.70 1.03 11.49
N ILE A 124 12.59 1.53 12.06
CA ILE A 124 12.57 2.81 12.77
C ILE A 124 13.10 2.63 14.20
N ASP A 125 13.99 3.55 14.62
CA ASP A 125 14.52 3.56 15.99
C ASP A 125 13.36 3.66 17.01
N THR A 126 13.40 2.83 18.04
CA THR A 126 12.38 2.73 19.10
C THR A 126 11.97 4.09 19.69
N LYS A 127 12.88 5.08 19.70
CA LYS A 127 12.58 6.45 20.16
C LYS A 127 11.52 7.18 19.31
N TYR A 128 11.33 6.75 18.06
CA TYR A 128 10.34 7.30 17.15
C TYR A 128 9.10 6.41 16.97
N SER A 129 9.17 5.14 17.40
CA SER A 129 8.05 4.19 17.35
C SER A 129 6.81 4.68 18.10
N ILE A 130 6.98 5.49 19.16
CA ILE A 130 5.88 6.06 19.95
C ILE A 130 4.99 7.05 19.16
N TYR A 131 5.46 7.57 18.02
CA TYR A 131 4.70 8.51 17.19
C TYR A 131 3.82 7.81 16.14
N LEU A 132 3.99 6.50 15.98
CA LEU A 132 3.36 5.75 14.92
C LEU A 132 2.65 4.53 15.56
N ASP A 133 1.36 4.68 15.84
CA ASP A 133 0.48 3.55 16.18
C ASP A 133 0.19 2.78 14.87
N LEU A 134 1.06 1.81 14.55
CA LEU A 134 1.19 1.21 13.21
C LEU A 134 0.59 -0.19 13.06
N SER A 135 -0.21 -0.65 14.02
CA SER A 135 -1.00 -1.86 13.81
C SER A 135 -2.21 -1.57 12.91
N LEU A 136 -1.94 -1.15 11.67
CA LEU A 136 -2.94 -0.99 10.63
C LEU A 136 -3.32 -2.39 10.15
N TYR A 137 -4.29 -2.99 10.84
CA TYR A 137 -5.00 -4.11 10.27
C TYR A 137 -5.81 -3.58 9.10
N VAL A 138 -5.41 -3.96 7.90
CA VAL A 138 -6.11 -3.61 6.67
C VAL A 138 -7.12 -4.70 6.36
N PHE A 139 -8.33 -4.25 6.07
CA PHE A 139 -9.44 -5.07 5.64
C PHE A 139 -9.94 -4.54 4.29
N ALA A 140 -10.26 -5.40 3.32
CA ALA A 140 -10.83 -5.01 2.03
C ALA A 140 -11.91 -6.00 1.59
#